data_AF-F8P063-F1
#
_entry.id   AF-F8P063-F1
#
_cell.length_a   1.000
_cell.length_b   1.000
_cell.length_c   1.000
_cell.angle_alpha   90.00
_cell.angle_beta   90.00
_cell.angle_gamma   90.00
#
_symmetry.space_group_name_H-M   'P 1'
#
loop_
_entity.id
_entity.type
_entity.pdbx_description
1 polymer ?
#
loop_
_entity_poly.entity_id
_entity_poly.type
_entity_poly.pdbx_seq_one_letter_code
_entity_poly.pdbx_strand_id
1 'polypeptide(L)'
;MQDRKLSMMPVVFTMLPELMILRGMHDHGSDDIFIIVTDMKRQEMDDVTEYFKLVCRHAFRRTCKPSIERQIQHEHMRLSHTLVRQRRTPCFPQIDLAFRAILYEKKPPFIVLFSHQTTSYSQILFTHPSYVPSEEIYFDFPSGCPNPCCNDDCEMIRFPRRGIEGAVVLSIKRGGRCGRKIKPKEMCNWIDCNISFNEESPNTTENGEGSQSSADSGEASTGVGGLVCSKCRLVKYCSAEHQKKDWDEHRRVCAKPGGGGGK
;
A
#
# COMPACT_ATOMS: atom_id res chain seq x y z
N MET A 1 7.75 -10.22 35.92
CA MET A 1 6.66 -10.53 34.97
C MET A 1 7.27 -11.32 33.83
N GLN A 2 6.84 -12.56 33.62
CA GLN A 2 7.28 -13.32 32.44
C GLN A 2 6.55 -12.77 31.23
N ASP A 3 7.30 -12.19 30.28
CA ASP A 3 6.76 -11.83 28.96
C ASP A 3 6.19 -13.11 28.34
N ARG A 4 4.86 -13.27 28.40
CA ARG A 4 4.16 -14.27 27.61
C ARG A 4 4.41 -13.90 26.16
N LYS A 5 5.37 -14.58 25.53
CA LYS A 5 5.56 -14.56 24.07
C LYS A 5 4.22 -14.99 23.46
N LEU A 6 3.42 -14.01 23.06
CA LEU A 6 2.25 -14.27 22.23
C LEU A 6 2.77 -15.00 21.00
N SER A 7 2.22 -16.18 20.73
CA SER A 7 2.45 -16.86 19.46
C SER A 7 2.18 -15.86 18.34
N MET A 8 3.11 -15.70 17.39
CA MET A 8 3.01 -14.68 16.33
C MET A 8 1.81 -14.90 15.40
N MET A 9 1.35 -16.15 15.27
CA MET A 9 0.22 -16.50 14.39
C MET A 9 -1.10 -15.83 14.83
N PRO A 10 -1.56 -15.96 16.08
CA PRO A 10 -2.78 -15.32 16.56
C PRO A 10 -2.87 -13.82 16.26
N VAL A 11 -1.78 -13.06 16.42
CA VAL A 11 -1.82 -11.59 16.31
C VAL A 11 -2.01 -11.14 14.87
N VAL A 12 -1.34 -11.77 13.91
CA VAL A 12 -1.53 -11.45 12.47
C VAL A 12 -2.93 -11.86 12.01
N PHE A 13 -3.46 -12.99 12.48
CA PHE A 13 -4.83 -13.41 12.16
C PHE A 13 -5.91 -12.51 12.77
N THR A 14 -5.70 -11.98 13.98
CA THR A 14 -6.64 -11.02 14.59
C THR A 14 -6.68 -9.67 13.88
N MET A 15 -5.61 -9.30 13.16
CA MET A 15 -5.52 -8.04 12.42
C MET A 15 -5.80 -8.17 10.92
N LEU A 16 -6.02 -9.41 10.46
CA LEU A 16 -6.25 -9.73 9.07
C LEU A 16 -7.52 -9.04 8.54
N PRO A 17 -8.64 -8.94 9.31
CA PRO A 17 -9.81 -8.19 8.87
C PRO A 17 -9.51 -6.71 8.57
N GLU A 18 -8.76 -6.02 9.44
CA GLU A 18 -8.45 -4.60 9.30
C GLU A 18 -7.47 -4.35 8.14
N LEU A 19 -6.48 -5.23 7.98
CA LEU A 19 -5.59 -5.21 6.81
C LEU A 19 -6.36 -5.54 5.51
N MET A 20 -7.38 -6.39 5.56
CA MET A 20 -8.28 -6.66 4.44
C MET A 20 -9.18 -5.47 4.11
N ILE A 21 -9.58 -4.64 5.09
CA ILE A 21 -10.32 -3.39 4.81
C ILE A 21 -9.38 -2.37 4.16
N LEU A 22 -8.18 -2.16 4.70
CA LEU A 22 -7.18 -1.30 4.06
C LEU A 22 -6.87 -1.77 2.65
N ARG A 23 -6.76 -3.09 2.45
CA ARG A 23 -6.67 -3.68 1.13
C ARG A 23 -7.89 -3.33 0.29
N GLY A 24 -9.11 -3.56 0.73
CA GLY A 24 -10.33 -3.23 -0.03
C GLY A 24 -10.43 -1.77 -0.48
N MET A 25 -9.81 -0.85 0.27
CA MET A 25 -9.75 0.58 -0.09
C MET A 25 -8.67 0.93 -1.12
N HIS A 26 -7.65 0.09 -1.25
CA HIS A 26 -6.56 0.23 -2.19
C HIS A 26 -6.59 -0.79 -3.33
N ASP A 27 -7.44 -1.83 -3.22
CA ASP A 27 -7.68 -2.92 -4.17
C ASP A 27 -8.35 -2.34 -5.41
N HIS A 28 -7.51 -1.77 -6.26
CA HIS A 28 -7.81 -1.65 -7.67
C HIS A 28 -7.11 -2.79 -8.40
N GLY A 29 -7.13 -4.00 -7.82
CA GLY A 29 -6.37 -5.17 -8.21
C GLY A 29 -5.79 -5.84 -7.00
N SER A 30 -5.95 -7.16 -6.93
CA SER A 30 -5.45 -8.07 -5.88
C SER A 30 -3.96 -7.88 -5.63
N ASP A 31 -3.57 -6.75 -5.05
CA ASP A 31 -2.21 -6.36 -4.76
C ASP A 31 -1.84 -7.02 -3.43
N ASP A 32 -0.72 -7.74 -3.45
CA ASP A 32 -0.15 -8.35 -2.25
C ASP A 32 0.00 -7.29 -1.14
N ILE A 33 -0.47 -7.60 0.07
CA ILE A 33 -0.15 -6.76 1.23
C ILE A 33 1.25 -7.15 1.71
N PHE A 34 2.18 -6.21 1.58
CA PHE A 34 3.55 -6.42 2.05
C PHE A 34 3.67 -6.08 3.52
N ILE A 35 3.95 -7.09 4.33
CA ILE A 35 4.16 -6.97 5.78
C ILE A 35 5.58 -7.41 6.11
N ILE A 36 6.36 -6.52 6.72
CA ILE A 36 7.68 -6.84 7.27
C ILE A 36 7.52 -7.01 8.78
N VAL A 37 7.67 -8.24 9.26
CA VAL A 37 7.58 -8.57 10.68
C VAL A 37 8.90 -8.28 11.38
N THR A 38 8.83 -7.60 12.52
CA THR A 38 9.96 -7.13 13.30
C THR A 38 9.64 -7.18 14.80
N ASP A 39 10.65 -6.99 15.65
CA ASP A 39 10.56 -6.88 17.10
C ASP A 39 11.05 -5.51 17.62
N MET A 40 11.05 -4.51 16.73
CA MET A 40 11.41 -3.13 17.07
C MET A 40 10.48 -2.55 18.14
N LYS A 41 11.09 -1.89 19.13
CA LYS A 41 10.42 -1.08 20.16
C LYS A 41 9.90 0.22 19.56
N ARG A 42 9.06 0.94 20.32
CA ARG A 42 8.46 2.21 19.92
C ARG A 42 9.48 3.20 19.31
N GLN A 43 10.55 3.52 20.04
CA GLN A 43 11.57 4.47 19.57
C GLN A 43 12.32 3.95 18.34
N GLU A 44 12.60 2.65 18.28
CA GLU A 44 13.27 2.02 17.13
C GLU A 44 12.37 2.08 15.89
N MET A 45 11.05 1.92 16.05
CA MET A 45 10.07 2.05 14.98
C MET A 45 9.98 3.49 14.46
N ASP A 46 9.95 4.48 15.36
CA ASP A 46 9.96 5.90 14.99
C ASP A 46 11.26 6.25 14.22
N ASP A 47 12.43 5.82 14.71
CA ASP A 47 13.72 6.08 14.06
C ASP A 47 13.82 5.42 12.67
N VAL A 48 13.39 4.16 12.53
CA VAL A 48 13.39 3.45 11.24
C VAL A 48 12.39 4.08 10.26
N THR A 49 11.26 4.55 10.75
CA THR A 49 10.26 5.26 9.95
C THR A 49 10.84 6.56 9.38
N GLU A 50 11.52 7.36 10.19
CA GLU A 50 12.19 8.59 9.73
C GLU A 50 13.32 8.30 8.75
N TYR A 51 14.09 7.24 8.99
CA TYR A 51 15.09 6.77 8.03
C TYR A 51 14.47 6.41 6.66
N PHE A 52 13.36 5.68 6.63
CA PHE A 52 12.70 5.34 5.37
C PHE A 52 12.13 6.56 4.66
N LYS A 53 11.59 7.56 5.39
CA LYS A 53 11.22 8.85 4.81
C LYS A 53 12.43 9.54 4.17
N LEU A 54 13.57 9.57 4.84
CA LEU A 54 14.82 10.16 4.33
C LEU A 54 15.26 9.47 3.03
N VAL A 55 15.34 8.14 3.03
CA VAL A 55 15.74 7.35 1.84
C VAL A 55 14.77 7.56 0.69
N CYS A 56 13.46 7.47 0.93
CA CYS A 56 12.44 7.59 -0.11
C CYS A 56 12.39 8.99 -0.72
N ARG A 57 12.58 10.04 0.10
CA ARG A 57 12.56 11.43 -0.35
C ARG A 57 13.77 11.80 -1.21
N HIS A 58 14.94 11.22 -0.93
CA HIS A 58 16.21 11.71 -1.49
C HIS A 58 16.97 10.73 -2.38
N ALA A 59 16.82 9.42 -2.21
CA ALA A 59 17.59 8.41 -2.94
C ALA A 59 16.75 7.54 -3.86
N PHE A 60 15.43 7.46 -3.66
CA PHE A 60 14.59 6.57 -4.45
C PHE A 60 14.50 7.03 -5.92
N ARG A 61 15.09 6.24 -6.84
CA ARG A 61 15.11 6.47 -8.29
C ARG A 61 15.66 7.83 -8.72
N ARG A 62 16.57 8.42 -7.92
CA ARG A 62 17.16 9.74 -8.17
C ARG A 62 18.65 9.69 -7.89
N THR A 63 19.40 10.52 -8.61
CA THR A 63 20.79 10.82 -8.25
C THR A 63 20.79 11.56 -6.92
N CYS A 64 21.31 10.92 -5.87
CA CYS A 64 21.43 11.51 -4.55
C CYS A 64 22.61 12.48 -4.51
N LYS A 65 22.48 13.60 -3.79
CA LYS A 65 23.63 14.48 -3.54
C LYS A 65 24.62 13.76 -2.62
N PRO A 66 25.95 13.87 -2.81
CA PRO A 66 26.93 13.19 -1.96
C PRO A 66 26.83 13.54 -0.46
N SER A 67 26.32 14.72 -0.10
CA SER A 67 26.05 15.08 1.30
C SER A 67 24.89 14.28 1.90
N ILE A 68 23.82 14.08 1.13
CA ILE A 68 22.64 13.33 1.58
C ILE A 68 22.93 11.83 1.57
N GLU A 69 23.70 11.34 0.61
CA GLU A 69 24.13 9.93 0.59
C GLU A 69 24.95 9.60 1.85
N ARG A 70 25.90 10.45 2.23
CA ARG A 70 26.65 10.31 3.49
C ARG A 70 25.74 10.33 4.71
N GLN A 71 24.72 11.18 4.72
CA GLN A 71 23.72 11.20 5.79
C GLN A 71 22.92 9.90 5.86
N ILE A 72 22.46 9.37 4.73
CA ILE A 72 21.75 8.09 4.65
C ILE A 72 22.65 6.95 5.14
N GLN A 73 23.91 6.92 4.72
CA GLN A 73 24.88 5.92 5.18
C GLN A 73 25.12 6.01 6.69
N HIS A 74 25.26 7.24 7.22
CA HIS A 74 25.42 7.47 8.66
C HIS A 74 24.21 6.95 9.45
N GLU A 75 22.99 7.30 9.04
CA GLU A 75 21.78 6.83 9.72
C GLU A 75 21.60 5.31 9.58
N HIS A 76 21.92 4.74 8.42
CA HIS A 76 21.89 3.30 8.23
C HIS A 76 22.87 2.59 9.18
N MET A 77 24.09 3.09 9.33
CA MET A 77 25.06 2.56 10.28
C MET A 77 24.55 2.71 11.72
N ARG A 78 24.09 3.90 12.12
CA ARG A 78 23.55 4.17 13.47
C ARG A 78 22.44 3.18 13.84
N LEU A 79 21.48 2.98 12.94
CA LEU A 79 20.38 2.03 13.12
C LEU A 79 20.86 0.57 13.15
N SER A 80 21.75 0.20 12.24
CA SER A 80 22.37 -1.12 12.21
C SER A 80 23.05 -1.43 13.54
N HIS A 81 23.90 -0.53 14.05
CA HIS A 81 24.60 -0.73 15.32
C HIS A 81 23.66 -0.77 16.52
N THR A 82 22.63 0.08 16.53
CA THR A 82 21.61 0.10 17.60
C THR A 82 20.86 -1.24 17.67
N LEU A 83 20.42 -1.74 16.51
CA LEU A 83 19.58 -2.94 16.42
C LEU A 83 20.37 -4.26 16.44
N VAL A 84 21.63 -4.27 15.99
CA VAL A 84 22.51 -5.47 16.03
C VAL A 84 22.85 -5.88 17.46
N ARG A 85 22.93 -4.95 18.41
CA ARG A 85 23.23 -5.25 19.82
C ARG A 85 22.28 -6.26 20.44
N GLN A 86 21.10 -6.44 19.87
CA GLN A 86 20.04 -7.31 20.37
C GLN A 86 20.00 -8.69 19.66
N ARG A 87 20.92 -8.97 18.70
CA ARG A 87 21.00 -10.23 17.92
C ARG A 87 19.66 -10.67 17.29
N ARG A 88 18.92 -9.70 16.76
CA ARG A 88 17.56 -9.88 16.23
C ARG A 88 17.55 -10.39 14.80
N THR A 89 16.47 -11.09 14.45
CA THR A 89 16.17 -11.55 13.09
C THR A 89 14.71 -11.22 12.76
N PRO A 90 14.43 -10.45 11.68
CA PRO A 90 15.41 -9.88 10.75
C PRO A 90 16.23 -8.74 11.37
N CYS A 91 17.52 -8.65 11.02
CA CYS A 91 18.35 -7.52 11.41
C CYS A 91 18.03 -6.29 10.53
N PHE A 92 18.44 -5.10 10.97
CA PHE A 92 18.09 -3.87 10.24
C PHE A 92 18.53 -3.85 8.76
N PRO A 93 19.75 -4.29 8.39
CA PRO A 93 20.12 -4.42 6.98
C PRO A 93 19.17 -5.32 6.17
N GLN A 94 18.66 -6.41 6.75
CA GLN A 94 17.69 -7.28 6.07
C GLN A 94 16.34 -6.58 5.88
N ILE A 95 15.87 -5.86 6.92
CA ILE A 95 14.64 -5.07 6.86
C ILE A 95 14.75 -3.99 5.77
N ASP A 96 15.86 -3.24 5.74
CA ASP A 96 16.10 -2.18 4.77
C ASP A 96 16.20 -2.73 3.33
N LEU A 97 16.94 -3.83 3.12
CA LEU A 97 17.02 -4.48 1.81
C LEU A 97 15.65 -4.97 1.33
N ALA A 98 14.90 -5.67 2.19
CA ALA A 98 13.56 -6.15 1.85
C ALA A 98 12.62 -4.99 1.50
N PHE A 99 12.61 -3.95 2.32
CA PHE A 99 11.80 -2.75 2.11
C PHE A 99 12.09 -2.10 0.75
N ARG A 100 13.38 -1.88 0.43
CA ARG A 100 13.78 -1.29 -0.86
C ARG A 100 13.43 -2.19 -2.05
N ALA A 101 13.62 -3.51 -1.92
CA ALA A 101 13.27 -4.47 -2.96
C ALA A 101 11.75 -4.43 -3.26
N ILE A 102 10.91 -4.48 -2.22
CA ILE A 102 9.46 -4.36 -2.35
C ILE A 102 9.07 -3.07 -3.06
N LEU A 103 9.62 -1.92 -2.64
CA LEU A 103 9.34 -0.63 -3.28
C LEU A 103 9.79 -0.58 -4.74
N TYR A 104 10.92 -1.20 -5.07
CA TYR A 104 11.48 -1.15 -6.41
C TYR A 104 10.72 -2.04 -7.40
N GLU A 105 10.45 -3.28 -7.00
CA GLU A 105 9.86 -4.34 -7.83
C GLU A 105 8.34 -4.25 -7.87
N LYS A 106 7.71 -4.22 -6.69
CA LYS A 106 6.25 -4.34 -6.52
C LYS A 106 5.56 -3.00 -6.54
N LYS A 107 6.24 -1.96 -6.04
CA LYS A 107 5.75 -0.57 -5.97
C LYS A 107 4.35 -0.45 -5.33
N PRO A 108 4.12 -1.06 -4.15
CA PRO A 108 2.80 -1.14 -3.55
C PRO A 108 2.26 0.24 -3.14
N PRO A 109 0.93 0.36 -2.93
CA PRO A 109 0.33 1.58 -2.38
C PRO A 109 0.83 1.87 -0.95
N PHE A 110 1.06 0.82 -0.16
CA PHE A 110 1.59 0.91 1.20
C PHE A 110 2.39 -0.34 1.58
N ILE A 111 3.20 -0.23 2.63
CA ILE A 111 3.92 -1.35 3.28
C ILE A 111 3.65 -1.27 4.78
N VAL A 112 3.47 -2.41 5.45
CA VAL A 112 3.29 -2.48 6.89
C VAL A 112 4.57 -2.95 7.58
N LEU A 113 5.10 -2.13 8.49
CA LEU A 113 6.09 -2.58 9.47
C LEU A 113 5.35 -3.09 10.71
N PHE A 114 5.31 -4.40 10.87
CA PHE A 114 4.58 -5.05 11.96
C PHE A 114 5.51 -5.39 13.12
N SER A 115 5.30 -4.78 14.29
CA SER A 115 6.01 -5.17 15.51
C SER A 115 5.13 -6.06 16.37
N HIS A 116 5.63 -7.24 16.74
CA HIS A 116 4.94 -8.16 17.65
C HIS A 116 5.18 -7.85 19.14
N GLN A 117 5.94 -6.80 19.45
CA GLN A 117 6.18 -6.36 20.82
C GLN A 117 4.95 -5.62 21.36
N THR A 118 4.42 -6.06 22.50
CA THR A 118 3.23 -5.46 23.15
C THR A 118 3.44 -4.01 23.62
N THR A 119 4.69 -3.60 23.74
CA THR A 119 5.11 -2.22 24.12
C THR A 119 5.42 -1.35 22.90
N SER A 120 5.26 -1.89 21.70
CA SER A 120 5.48 -1.19 20.43
C SER A 120 4.17 -1.04 19.67
N TYR A 121 4.26 -0.42 18.51
CA TYR A 121 3.15 -0.30 17.56
C TYR A 121 3.63 -0.72 16.17
N SER A 122 2.69 -1.01 15.29
CA SER A 122 2.93 -1.29 13.88
C SER A 122 2.63 -0.05 13.05
N GLN A 123 3.44 0.19 12.03
CA GLN A 123 3.38 1.40 11.22
C GLN A 123 3.00 1.06 9.78
N ILE A 124 1.96 1.73 9.27
CA ILE A 124 1.63 1.72 7.85
C ILE A 124 2.44 2.82 7.16
N LEU A 125 3.16 2.48 6.09
CA LEU A 125 4.00 3.37 5.29
C LEU A 125 3.37 3.55 3.91
N PHE A 126 2.67 4.67 3.70
CA PHE A 126 2.04 4.97 2.41
C PHE A 126 3.07 5.51 1.42
N THR A 127 3.09 4.99 0.19
CA THR A 127 4.07 5.42 -0.81
C THR A 127 3.73 6.79 -1.42
N HIS A 128 2.46 7.19 -1.38
CA HIS A 128 1.95 8.45 -1.91
C HIS A 128 0.72 8.96 -1.11
N PRO A 129 0.50 10.29 -1.00
CA PRO A 129 -0.66 10.84 -0.29
C PRO A 129 -2.02 10.36 -0.80
N SER A 130 -2.15 10.11 -2.10
CA SER A 130 -3.40 9.60 -2.69
C SER A 130 -3.74 8.16 -2.27
N TYR A 131 -2.80 7.46 -1.65
CA TYR A 131 -3.02 6.16 -1.05
C TYR A 131 -3.35 6.27 0.43
N VAL A 132 -3.56 7.47 0.99
CA VAL A 132 -4.08 7.60 2.34
C VAL A 132 -5.60 7.61 2.27
N PRO A 133 -6.29 6.67 2.93
CA PRO A 133 -7.75 6.70 3.04
C PRO A 133 -8.30 7.99 3.68
N SER A 134 -9.57 8.30 3.39
CA SER A 134 -10.29 9.40 4.05
C SER A 134 -10.35 9.17 5.56
N GLU A 135 -10.30 10.23 6.36
CA GLU A 135 -10.38 10.12 7.82
C GLU A 135 -11.69 9.48 8.31
N GLU A 136 -12.79 9.70 7.57
CA GLU A 136 -14.14 9.23 7.89
C GLU A 136 -14.23 7.70 8.02
N ILE A 137 -13.37 6.97 7.32
CA ILE A 137 -13.41 5.50 7.32
C ILE A 137 -12.82 4.88 8.59
N TYR A 138 -12.04 5.65 9.35
CA TYR A 138 -11.37 5.17 10.55
C TYR A 138 -12.21 5.30 11.81
N PHE A 139 -13.42 5.86 11.73
CA PHE A 139 -14.31 6.00 12.88
C PHE A 139 -14.70 4.64 13.47
N ASP A 140 -14.94 3.65 12.61
CA ASP A 140 -15.37 2.31 13.02
C ASP A 140 -14.20 1.37 13.37
N PHE A 141 -12.96 1.80 13.18
CA PHE A 141 -11.79 0.95 13.43
C PHE A 141 -11.50 0.87 14.93
N PRO A 142 -11.26 -0.35 15.47
CA PRO A 142 -10.98 -0.52 16.89
C PRO A 142 -9.81 0.35 17.31
N SER A 143 -10.02 1.14 18.36
CA SER A 143 -8.97 1.85 19.08
C SER A 143 -8.57 1.04 20.30
N GLY A 144 -7.30 1.17 20.71
CA GLY A 144 -6.80 0.50 21.89
C GLY A 144 -5.90 -0.70 21.60
N CYS A 145 -5.32 -1.20 22.68
CA CYS A 145 -4.36 -2.29 22.69
C CYS A 145 -4.89 -3.36 23.67
N PRO A 146 -4.59 -4.66 23.46
CA PRO A 146 -5.07 -5.72 24.36
C PRO A 146 -4.38 -5.72 25.74
N ASN A 147 -3.48 -4.77 26.02
CA ASN A 147 -2.81 -4.66 27.30
C ASN A 147 -3.74 -3.98 28.33
N PRO A 148 -4.10 -4.65 29.43
CA PRO A 148 -5.01 -4.10 30.45
C PRO A 148 -4.45 -2.87 31.19
N CYS A 149 -3.18 -2.52 30.99
CA CYS A 149 -2.56 -1.31 31.54
C CYS A 149 -2.33 -0.20 30.50
N CYS A 150 -2.93 -0.32 29.30
CA CYS A 150 -2.84 0.72 28.28
C CYS A 150 -3.69 1.94 28.63
N ASN A 151 -3.11 3.13 28.45
CA ASN A 151 -3.87 4.37 28.34
C ASN A 151 -4.44 4.50 26.91
N ASP A 152 -5.37 5.44 26.71
CA ASP A 152 -6.15 5.62 25.47
C ASP A 152 -5.33 5.82 24.17
N ASP A 153 -4.02 6.05 24.26
CA ASP A 153 -3.10 6.28 23.13
C ASP A 153 -2.38 5.04 22.61
N CYS A 154 -2.72 3.84 23.08
CA CYS A 154 -2.04 2.64 22.60
C CYS A 154 -2.82 1.96 21.49
N GLU A 155 -2.23 1.91 20.30
CA GLU A 155 -2.76 1.19 19.15
C GLU A 155 -1.73 0.16 18.67
N MET A 156 -2.20 -1.06 18.40
CA MET A 156 -1.35 -2.12 17.85
C MET A 156 -0.89 -1.80 16.41
N ILE A 157 -1.73 -1.13 15.63
CA ILE A 157 -1.40 -0.51 14.34
C ILE A 157 -1.81 0.96 14.43
N ARG A 158 -0.89 1.87 14.10
CA ARG A 158 -1.22 3.29 13.97
C ARG A 158 -1.96 3.54 12.67
N PHE A 159 -3.29 3.65 12.75
CA PHE A 159 -4.12 4.06 11.62
C PHE A 159 -4.09 5.59 11.50
N PRO A 160 -4.08 6.14 10.27
CA PRO A 160 -4.07 7.60 10.06
C PRO A 160 -5.47 8.20 10.27
N ARG A 161 -5.96 8.18 11.53
CA ARG A 161 -7.30 8.68 11.88
C ARG A 161 -7.53 10.18 11.61
N ARG A 162 -6.44 10.95 11.46
CA ARG A 162 -6.45 12.37 11.06
C ARG A 162 -6.17 12.54 9.56
N GLY A 163 -6.51 11.52 8.77
CA GLY A 163 -6.23 11.44 7.34
C GLY A 163 -4.74 11.65 7.03
N ILE A 164 -4.47 12.45 6.00
CA ILE A 164 -3.13 12.73 5.49
C ILE A 164 -2.17 13.29 6.55
N GLU A 165 -2.66 14.06 7.52
CA GLU A 165 -1.83 14.69 8.54
C GLU A 165 -1.32 13.68 9.56
N GLY A 166 -2.12 12.65 9.87
CA GLY A 166 -1.75 11.53 10.73
C GLY A 166 -0.99 10.42 10.00
N ALA A 167 -0.89 10.47 8.67
CA ALA A 167 -0.33 9.41 7.88
C ALA A 167 1.19 9.50 7.73
N VAL A 168 1.84 8.34 7.81
CA VAL A 168 3.26 8.23 7.46
C VAL A 168 3.39 8.02 5.96
N VAL A 169 3.69 9.11 5.26
CA VAL A 169 3.83 9.12 3.79
C VAL A 169 5.29 9.25 3.38
N LEU A 170 5.80 8.24 2.66
CA LEU A 170 7.18 8.16 2.16
C LEU A 170 7.49 9.21 1.09
N SER A 171 6.45 9.77 0.47
CA SER A 171 6.54 10.83 -0.55
C SER A 171 7.43 10.44 -1.75
N ILE A 172 7.25 9.21 -2.25
CA ILE A 172 8.03 8.68 -3.36
C ILE A 172 7.65 9.45 -4.64
N LYS A 173 8.51 10.38 -5.04
CA LYS A 173 8.34 11.12 -6.29
C LYS A 173 8.78 10.25 -7.46
N ARG A 174 7.85 9.54 -8.12
CA ARG A 174 8.11 8.86 -9.40
C ARG A 174 8.55 9.90 -10.45
N GLY A 175 9.72 9.69 -11.06
CA GLY A 175 10.53 10.74 -11.71
C GLY A 175 9.97 11.41 -12.99
N GLY A 176 10.51 12.61 -13.28
CA GLY A 176 10.45 13.33 -14.57
C GLY A 176 10.09 14.83 -14.47
N ARG A 177 10.67 15.69 -15.35
CA ARG A 177 10.18 17.09 -15.60
C ARG A 177 8.72 17.12 -16.09
N CYS A 178 8.25 16.00 -16.63
CA CYS A 178 6.87 15.71 -17.00
C CYS A 178 6.36 14.48 -16.25
N GLY A 179 6.66 14.36 -14.95
CA GLY A 179 6.26 13.21 -14.14
C GLY A 179 4.77 12.92 -14.34
N ARG A 180 4.44 11.78 -14.97
CA ARG A 180 3.06 11.37 -15.21
C ARG A 180 2.35 11.40 -13.86
N LYS A 181 1.26 12.19 -13.77
CA LYS A 181 0.40 12.19 -12.59
C LYS A 181 0.09 10.73 -12.25
N ILE A 182 0.27 10.33 -10.99
CA ILE A 182 -0.16 9.01 -10.52
C ILE A 182 -1.68 9.00 -10.74
N LYS A 183 -2.09 8.39 -11.84
CA LYS A 183 -3.49 8.08 -12.06
C LYS A 183 -3.76 6.83 -11.24
N PRO A 184 -4.84 6.79 -10.46
CA PRO A 184 -5.27 5.55 -9.84
C PRO A 184 -5.39 4.50 -10.95
N LYS A 185 -4.81 3.32 -10.73
CA LYS A 185 -4.98 2.20 -11.66
C LYS A 185 -6.46 1.87 -11.60
N GLU A 186 -7.18 1.99 -12.70
CA GLU A 186 -8.57 1.54 -12.74
C GLU A 186 -8.55 0.08 -13.20
N MET A 187 -9.18 -0.82 -12.47
CA MET A 187 -9.27 -2.23 -12.83
C MET A 187 -10.69 -2.76 -12.71
N CYS A 188 -10.90 -3.94 -13.27
CA CYS A 188 -12.14 -4.68 -13.11
C CYS A 188 -12.35 -5.07 -11.63
N ASN A 189 -13.56 -4.88 -11.10
CA ASN A 189 -13.90 -5.13 -9.70
C ASN A 189 -14.01 -6.62 -9.35
N TRP A 190 -14.18 -7.50 -10.35
CA TRP A 190 -14.19 -8.95 -10.10
C TRP A 190 -12.78 -9.45 -9.75
N ILE A 191 -12.64 -10.05 -8.56
CA ILE A 191 -11.36 -10.38 -7.91
C ILE A 191 -10.42 -11.28 -8.72
N ASP A 192 -10.97 -12.13 -9.60
CA ASP A 192 -10.19 -13.04 -10.46
C ASP A 192 -9.76 -12.40 -11.79
N CYS A 193 -10.08 -11.12 -12.03
CA CYS A 193 -9.74 -10.40 -13.25
C CYS A 193 -8.55 -9.45 -13.06
N ASN A 194 -7.56 -9.54 -13.97
CA ASN A 194 -6.36 -8.69 -13.95
C ASN A 194 -6.40 -7.52 -14.95
N ILE A 195 -7.53 -7.27 -15.62
CA ILE A 195 -7.65 -6.20 -16.62
C ILE A 195 -7.57 -4.82 -15.96
N SER A 196 -6.69 -3.97 -16.49
CA SER A 196 -6.55 -2.56 -16.12
C SER A 196 -6.93 -1.63 -17.27
N PHE A 197 -7.74 -0.62 -16.96
CA PHE A 197 -8.23 0.37 -17.93
C PHE A 197 -7.25 1.53 -18.17
N ASN A 198 -6.25 1.71 -17.30
CA ASN A 198 -5.31 2.85 -17.35
C ASN A 198 -3.89 2.48 -17.78
N GLU A 199 -3.64 1.23 -18.15
CA GLU A 199 -2.35 0.80 -18.66
C GLU A 199 -2.23 1.21 -20.14
N GLU A 200 -1.81 2.45 -20.37
CA GLU A 200 -1.25 2.82 -21.68
C GLU A 200 -0.11 1.86 -21.95
N SER A 201 -0.32 0.93 -22.89
CA SER A 201 0.70 -0.01 -23.32
C SER A 201 1.98 0.78 -23.63
N PRO A 202 3.14 0.38 -23.10
CA PRO A 202 4.39 1.02 -23.46
C PRO A 202 4.54 0.82 -24.97
N ASN A 203 4.31 1.87 -25.76
CA ASN A 203 4.47 1.86 -27.20
C ASN A 203 5.82 1.20 -27.53
N THR A 204 5.71 -0.01 -28.08
CA THR A 204 6.74 -0.66 -28.88
C THR A 204 7.19 0.34 -29.92
N THR A 205 8.34 0.95 -29.67
CA THR A 205 9.06 1.69 -30.70
C THR A 205 9.89 0.64 -31.44
N GLU A 206 9.24 -0.23 -32.20
CA GLU A 206 9.90 -1.10 -33.16
C GLU A 206 9.62 -0.56 -34.56
N ASN A 207 10.62 0.16 -35.09
CA ASN A 207 10.83 0.22 -36.53
C ASN A 207 11.10 -1.21 -37.02
N GLY A 208 10.20 -1.73 -37.85
CA GLY A 208 10.36 -3.03 -38.50
C GLY A 208 9.32 -3.21 -39.60
N GLU A 209 9.63 -2.67 -40.78
CA GLU A 209 8.89 -2.89 -42.02
C GLU A 209 8.85 -4.39 -42.34
N GLY A 210 7.66 -4.97 -42.53
CA GLY A 210 7.51 -6.39 -42.88
C GLY A 210 6.07 -6.79 -43.11
N SER A 211 5.60 -6.57 -44.34
CA SER A 211 4.28 -6.95 -44.86
C SER A 211 4.06 -8.48 -44.84
N GLN A 212 2.87 -8.95 -44.41
CA GLN A 212 1.95 -9.73 -45.25
C GLN A 212 0.65 -10.16 -44.52
N SER A 213 -0.40 -10.20 -45.32
CA SER A 213 -1.82 -10.44 -45.08
C SER A 213 -2.22 -11.80 -44.52
N SER A 214 -3.26 -11.86 -43.67
CA SER A 214 -4.39 -12.81 -43.78
C SER A 214 -5.53 -12.43 -42.83
N ALA A 215 -6.75 -12.75 -43.25
CA ALA A 215 -8.03 -12.25 -42.80
C ALA A 215 -8.58 -12.89 -41.51
N ASP A 216 -9.58 -12.21 -40.97
CA ASP A 216 -10.74 -12.74 -40.24
C ASP A 216 -10.65 -12.88 -38.70
N SER A 217 -10.92 -11.77 -38.01
CA SER A 217 -11.94 -11.65 -36.95
C SER A 217 -11.80 -10.27 -36.29
N GLY A 218 -12.80 -9.42 -36.50
CA GLY A 218 -12.86 -8.09 -35.91
C GLY A 218 -13.10 -8.15 -34.41
N GLU A 219 -12.02 -8.19 -33.62
CA GLU A 219 -12.01 -7.57 -32.30
C GLU A 219 -11.16 -6.32 -32.39
N ALA A 220 -11.82 -5.24 -32.81
CA ALA A 220 -11.30 -3.90 -32.59
C ALA A 220 -11.08 -3.76 -31.08
N SER A 221 -9.82 -3.86 -30.65
CA SER A 221 -9.33 -3.41 -29.34
C SER A 221 -9.43 -1.88 -29.27
N THR A 222 -10.66 -1.41 -29.42
CA THR A 222 -11.14 -0.07 -29.13
C THR A 222 -11.01 0.03 -27.62
N GLY A 223 -10.18 0.95 -27.12
CA GLY A 223 -9.82 1.05 -25.70
C GLY A 223 -11.01 0.71 -24.81
N VAL A 224 -10.90 -0.41 -24.08
CA VAL A 224 -12.01 -1.04 -23.37
C VAL A 224 -12.47 -0.08 -22.27
N GLY A 225 -13.43 0.79 -22.60
CA GLY A 225 -14.11 1.62 -21.63
C GLY A 225 -14.89 0.68 -20.71
N GLY A 226 -14.35 0.40 -19.53
CA GLY A 226 -14.97 -0.52 -18.57
C GLY A 226 -16.42 -0.15 -18.28
N LEU A 227 -17.27 -1.17 -18.16
CA LEU A 227 -18.66 -1.08 -17.72
C LEU A 227 -18.72 -0.66 -16.26
N VAL A 228 -19.21 0.55 -16.00
CA VAL A 228 -19.42 1.06 -14.64
C VAL A 228 -20.73 0.49 -14.08
N CYS A 229 -20.76 0.08 -12.81
CA CYS A 229 -22.00 -0.35 -12.15
C CYS A 229 -23.06 0.75 -12.24
N SER A 230 -24.19 0.46 -12.88
CA SER A 230 -25.26 1.45 -13.11
C SER A 230 -25.92 1.98 -11.84
N LYS A 231 -25.86 1.21 -10.74
CA LYS A 231 -26.48 1.55 -9.45
C LYS A 231 -25.58 2.45 -8.60
N CYS A 232 -24.35 2.03 -8.29
CA CYS A 232 -23.45 2.80 -7.42
C CYS A 232 -22.55 3.78 -8.18
N ARG A 233 -22.24 3.49 -9.45
CA ARG A 233 -21.26 4.23 -10.27
C ARG A 233 -19.85 4.31 -9.68
N LEU A 234 -19.54 3.50 -8.68
CA LEU A 234 -18.24 3.49 -8.00
C LEU A 234 -17.26 2.47 -8.59
N VAL A 235 -17.76 1.30 -9.00
CA VAL A 235 -16.91 0.20 -9.48
C VAL A 235 -17.03 -0.01 -10.99
N LYS A 236 -15.97 -0.53 -11.62
CA LYS A 236 -15.87 -0.80 -13.06
C LYS A 236 -15.65 -2.30 -13.31
N TYR A 237 -16.17 -2.81 -14.42
CA TYR A 237 -15.99 -4.18 -14.90
C TYR A 237 -15.54 -4.16 -16.34
N CYS A 238 -14.68 -5.07 -16.77
CA CYS A 238 -14.30 -5.14 -18.19
C CYS A 238 -15.39 -5.79 -19.06
N SER A 239 -16.31 -6.55 -18.45
CA SER A 239 -17.44 -7.19 -19.12
C SER A 239 -18.66 -7.31 -18.19
N ALA A 240 -19.85 -7.49 -18.77
CA ALA A 240 -21.07 -7.74 -18.01
C ALA A 240 -21.03 -9.10 -17.28
N GLU A 241 -20.27 -10.06 -17.80
CA GLU A 241 -20.07 -11.35 -17.16
C GLU A 241 -19.34 -11.22 -15.82
N HIS A 242 -18.31 -10.36 -15.75
CA HIS A 242 -17.59 -10.11 -14.52
C HIS A 242 -18.47 -9.42 -13.49
N GLN A 243 -19.30 -8.47 -13.93
CA GLN A 243 -20.31 -7.86 -13.05
C GLN A 243 -21.29 -8.90 -12.50
N LYS A 244 -21.73 -9.86 -13.33
CA LYS A 244 -22.65 -10.92 -12.89
C LYS A 244 -22.02 -11.87 -11.87
N LYS A 245 -20.75 -12.24 -12.06
CA LYS A 245 -20.00 -13.10 -11.12
C LYS A 245 -19.79 -12.42 -9.77
N ASP A 246 -19.48 -11.12 -9.79
CA ASP A 246 -19.25 -10.32 -8.59
C ASP A 246 -20.56 -9.86 -7.89
N TRP A 247 -21.71 -9.98 -8.58
CA TRP A 247 -22.96 -9.36 -8.15
C TRP A 247 -23.44 -9.78 -6.75
N ASP A 248 -23.28 -11.05 -6.37
CA ASP A 248 -23.75 -11.56 -5.08
C ASP A 248 -22.99 -10.96 -3.88
N GLU A 249 -21.75 -10.52 -4.10
CA GLU A 249 -20.93 -9.80 -3.12
C GLU A 249 -21.16 -8.30 -3.24
N HIS A 250 -21.02 -7.76 -4.45
CA HIS A 250 -21.17 -6.33 -4.71
C HIS A 250 -22.51 -5.79 -4.25
N ARG A 251 -23.62 -6.52 -4.46
CA ARG A 251 -24.97 -6.04 -4.10
C ARG A 251 -25.13 -5.71 -2.61
N ARG A 252 -24.32 -6.33 -1.73
CA ARG A 252 -24.34 -6.11 -0.27
C ARG A 252 -23.82 -4.72 0.10
N VAL A 253 -22.90 -4.19 -0.71
CA VAL A 253 -22.25 -2.88 -0.52
C VAL A 253 -22.65 -1.85 -1.58
N CYS A 254 -23.40 -2.27 -2.61
CA CYS A 254 -23.81 -1.41 -3.71
C CYS A 254 -24.91 -0.42 -3.30
N ALA A 255 -24.50 0.73 -2.78
CA ALA A 255 -25.35 1.88 -2.50
C ALA A 255 -25.44 2.83 -3.69
N LYS A 256 -26.60 3.46 -3.89
CA LYS A 256 -26.74 4.55 -4.87
C LYS A 256 -25.95 5.74 -4.33
N PRO A 257 -25.10 6.42 -5.13
CA PRO A 257 -24.42 7.62 -4.65
C PRO A 257 -25.52 8.59 -4.27
N GLY A 258 -25.50 9.04 -3.00
CA GLY A 258 -26.50 9.96 -2.48
C GLY A 258 -26.58 11.13 -3.45
N GLY A 259 -27.73 11.28 -4.12
CA GLY A 259 -27.98 12.48 -4.91
C GLY A 259 -27.97 13.60 -3.90
N GLY A 260 -26.85 14.33 -3.82
CA GLY A 260 -26.68 15.43 -2.87
C GLY A 260 -27.91 16.29 -2.93
N GLY A 261 -28.69 16.24 -1.86
CA GLY A 261 -29.82 17.11 -1.65
C GLY A 261 -29.25 18.50 -1.51
N GLY A 262 -29.18 19.21 -2.63
CA GLY A 262 -29.09 20.66 -2.62
C GLY A 262 -30.34 21.19 -1.94
N LYS A 263 -30.17 21.60 -0.69
CA LYS A 263 -30.93 22.65 -0.05
C LYS A 263 -29.93 23.56 0.65
#